data_AF-A0A7X5SCQ0-F1
#
_entry.id   AF-A0A7X5SCQ0-F1
#
_cell.length_a   1.000
_cell.length_b   1.000
_cell.length_c   1.000
_cell.angle_alpha   90.00
_cell.angle_beta   90.00
_cell.angle_gamma   90.00
#
_symmetry.space_group_name_H-M   'P 1'
#
loop_
_entity.id
_entity.type
_entity.pdbx_description
1 polymer ?
#
loop_
_entity_poly.entity_id
_entity_poly.type
_entity_poly.pdbx_seq_one_letter_code
_entity_poly.pdbx_strand_id
1 'polypeptide(L)'
;DAPQLQLHVDRVQAQSMGLDVSDVYSSIQLMLAPVYINDYFSEGRIKRVNIRADDQFRTGPESLRSFFSPSATATGADGQPGMIPLSNVVKA
;
A
#
# COMPACT_ATOMS: atom_id res chain seq x y z
N ASP A 1 -21.14 1.38 19.86
CA ASP A 1 -20.22 2.03 18.90
C ASP A 1 -18.80 1.67 19.21
N ALA A 2 -18.08 1.17 18.22
CA ALA A 2 -16.63 1.06 18.27
C ALA A 2 -16.04 2.19 17.41
N PRO A 3 -14.88 2.78 17.80
CA PRO A 3 -14.21 3.77 16.97
C PRO A 3 -13.82 3.14 15.62
N GLN A 4 -14.09 3.85 14.52
CA GLN A 4 -13.72 3.45 13.17
C GLN A 4 -12.83 4.52 12.56
N LEU A 5 -11.78 4.10 11.85
CA LEU A 5 -10.92 4.99 11.08
C LEU A 5 -11.44 5.07 9.64
N GLN A 6 -11.73 6.27 9.14
CA GLN A 6 -12.23 6.46 7.78
C GLN A 6 -11.12 6.98 6.87
N LEU A 7 -10.65 6.14 5.94
CA LEU A 7 -9.66 6.55 4.95
C LEU A 7 -10.35 7.08 3.70
N HIS A 8 -10.04 8.31 3.32
CA HIS A 8 -10.48 8.95 2.09
C HIS A 8 -9.34 9.03 1.08
N VAL A 9 -9.54 8.46 -0.11
CA VAL A 9 -8.56 8.48 -1.20
C VAL A 9 -8.95 9.55 -2.21
N ASP A 10 -8.09 10.55 -2.39
CA ASP A 10 -8.24 11.56 -3.42
C ASP A 10 -7.73 11.00 -4.77
N ARG A 11 -8.69 10.48 -5.55
CA ARG A 11 -8.40 9.88 -6.86
C ARG A 11 -7.92 10.91 -7.88
N VAL A 12 -8.40 12.15 -7.80
CA VAL A 12 -8.04 13.22 -8.72
C VAL A 12 -6.59 13.62 -8.48
N GLN A 13 -6.21 13.76 -7.21
CA GLN A 13 -4.83 14.01 -6.81
C GLN A 13 -3.90 12.83 -7.16
N ALA A 14 -4.34 11.59 -6.95
CA ALA A 14 -3.56 10.41 -7.32
C ALA A 14 -3.27 10.37 -8.83
N GLN A 15 -4.29 10.58 -9.65
CA GLN A 15 -4.15 10.59 -11.11
C GLN A 15 -3.28 11.76 -11.61
N SER A 16 -3.41 12.96 -11.02
CA SER A 16 -2.58 14.11 -11.41
C SER A 16 -1.10 13.92 -11.06
N MET A 17 -0.81 13.09 -10.06
CA MET A 17 0.54 12.67 -9.67
C MET A 17 1.02 11.41 -10.42
N GLY A 18 0.23 10.89 -11.38
CA GLY A 18 0.58 9.72 -12.18
C GLY A 18 0.56 8.39 -11.41
N LEU A 19 -0.20 8.33 -10.31
CA LEU A 19 -0.38 7.11 -9.52
C LEU A 19 -1.55 6.29 -10.05
N ASP A 20 -1.39 4.97 -10.07
CA ASP A 20 -2.52 4.06 -10.27
C ASP A 20 -3.34 3.97 -8.97
N VAL A 21 -4.62 4.29 -9.07
CA VAL A 21 -5.56 4.22 -7.95
C VAL A 21 -5.68 2.79 -7.41
N SER A 22 -5.51 1.79 -8.26
CA SER A 22 -5.51 0.36 -7.92
C SER A 22 -4.33 0.00 -7.03
N ASP A 23 -3.15 0.57 -7.30
CA ASP A 23 -1.95 0.37 -6.49
C ASP A 23 -2.09 1.04 -5.12
N VAL A 24 -2.72 2.22 -5.06
CA VAL A 24 -3.04 2.90 -3.79
C VAL A 24 -3.93 2.01 -2.92
N TYR A 25 -5.02 1.47 -3.47
CA TYR A 25 -5.92 0.60 -2.70
C TYR A 25 -5.25 -0.72 -2.27
N SER A 26 -4.46 -1.33 -3.15
CA SER A 26 -3.71 -2.56 -2.83
C SER A 26 -2.70 -2.33 -1.71
N SER A 27 -2.03 -1.17 -1.72
CA SER A 27 -1.09 -0.78 -0.68
C SER A 27 -1.77 -0.54 0.67
N ILE A 28 -2.94 0.10 0.68
CA ILE A 28 -3.78 0.25 1.88
C ILE A 28 -4.19 -1.12 2.41
N GLN A 29 -4.60 -2.05 1.53
CA GLN A 29 -5.00 -3.39 1.94
C GLN A 29 -3.83 -4.16 2.58
N LEU A 30 -2.63 -4.07 2.01
CA LEU A 30 -1.41 -4.68 2.53
C LEU A 30 -1.00 -4.13 3.92
N MET A 31 -1.25 -2.83 4.15
CA MET A 31 -1.03 -2.18 5.44
C MET A 31 -1.99 -2.73 6.50
N LEU A 32 -3.29 -2.82 6.18
CA LEU A 32 -4.34 -3.14 7.15
C LEU A 32 -4.49 -4.64 7.41
N ALA A 33 -4.28 -5.47 6.40
CA ALA A 33 -4.59 -6.89 6.45
C ALA A 33 -3.54 -7.74 5.71
N PRO A 34 -3.34 -9.00 6.12
CA PRO A 34 -2.50 -9.91 5.37
C PRO A 34 -3.17 -10.25 4.04
N VAL A 35 -2.42 -10.12 2.95
CA VAL A 35 -2.88 -10.41 1.60
C VAL A 35 -2.35 -11.77 1.18
N TYR A 36 -3.25 -12.65 0.74
CA TYR A 36 -2.88 -13.92 0.16
C TYR A 36 -2.29 -13.72 -1.23
N ILE A 37 -1.15 -14.33 -1.49
CA ILE A 37 -0.46 -14.25 -2.77
C ILE A 37 -0.59 -15.57 -3.52
N ASN A 38 -0.12 -16.64 -2.90
CA ASN A 38 -0.11 -17.96 -3.51
C ASN A 38 0.07 -19.06 -2.47
N ASP A 39 0.11 -20.29 -2.98
CA ASP A 39 0.42 -21.49 -2.23
C ASP A 39 1.84 -21.96 -2.58
N TYR A 40 2.60 -22.35 -1.55
CA TYR A 40 3.95 -22.87 -1.66
C TYR A 40 4.02 -24.30 -1.10
N PHE A 41 4.69 -25.20 -1.83
CA PHE A 41 4.88 -26.58 -1.39
C PHE A 41 6.16 -26.70 -0.56
N SER A 42 6.02 -27.20 0.67
CA SER A 42 7.11 -27.33 1.64
C SER A 42 6.88 -28.56 2.51
N GLU A 43 7.90 -29.43 2.61
CA GLU A 43 7.89 -30.59 3.52
C GLU A 43 6.68 -31.52 3.31
N GLY A 44 6.28 -31.76 2.05
CA GLY A 44 5.15 -32.64 1.75
C GLY A 44 3.77 -32.01 1.95
N ARG A 45 3.70 -30.71 2.28
CA ARG A 45 2.44 -30.00 2.51
C ARG A 45 2.37 -28.71 1.70
N ILE A 46 1.17 -28.35 1.28
CA ILE A 46 0.89 -27.03 0.68
C ILE A 46 0.67 -26.03 1.82
N LYS A 47 1.45 -24.95 1.85
CA LYS A 47 1.38 -23.85 2.82
C LYS A 47 0.95 -22.57 2.08
N ARG A 48 0.09 -21.75 2.69
CA ARG A 48 -0.29 -20.43 2.13
C ARG A 48 0.80 -19.40 2.37
N VAL A 49 1.10 -18.62 1.34
CA VAL A 49 1.96 -17.44 1.42
C VAL A 49 1.07 -16.21 1.51
N ASN A 50 1.15 -15.56 2.67
CA ASN A 50 0.53 -14.26 2.88
C ASN A 50 1.63 -13.22 3.11
N ILE A 51 1.40 -12.01 2.65
CA ILE A 51 2.26 -10.86 2.91
C ILE A 51 1.52 -9.82 3.73
N ARG A 52 2.24 -9.14 4.61
CA ARG A 52 1.70 -8.06 5.46
C ARG A 52 2.86 -7.13 5.82
N ALA A 53 2.56 -5.85 6.01
CA ALA A 53 3.47 -4.95 6.69
C ALA A 53 3.74 -5.39 8.13
N ASP A 54 4.99 -5.20 8.57
CA ASP A 54 5.39 -5.43 9.95
C ASP A 54 4.65 -4.47 10.89
N ASP A 55 4.51 -4.84 12.17
CA ASP A 55 3.57 -4.22 13.11
C ASP A 55 3.78 -2.71 13.26
N GLN A 56 5.05 -2.29 13.34
CA GLN A 56 5.46 -0.88 13.46
C GLN A 56 5.06 0.01 12.26
N PHE A 57 4.71 -0.58 11.12
CA PHE A 57 4.30 0.13 9.90
C PHE A 57 2.79 0.05 9.66
N ARG A 58 1.98 -0.32 10.66
CA ARG A 58 0.51 -0.39 10.51
C ARG A 58 -0.26 -0.08 11.80
N THR A 59 0.37 0.58 12.76
CA THR A 59 -0.21 0.89 14.08
C THR A 59 -1.14 2.11 14.07
N GLY A 60 -1.06 2.97 13.06
CA GLY A 60 -1.86 4.19 13.02
C GLY A 60 -1.86 4.90 11.66
N PRO A 61 -2.63 5.99 11.53
CA PRO A 61 -2.73 6.77 10.29
C PRO A 61 -1.39 7.29 9.76
N GLU A 62 -0.44 7.57 10.66
CA GLU A 62 0.92 7.98 10.31
C GLU A 62 1.67 6.94 9.49
N SER A 63 1.28 5.66 9.59
CA SER A 63 1.86 4.56 8.81
C SER A 63 1.70 4.75 7.30
N LEU A 64 0.71 5.53 6.84
CA LEU A 64 0.53 5.89 5.43
C LEU A 64 1.74 6.61 4.82
N ARG A 65 2.63 7.18 5.65
CA ARG A 65 3.89 7.81 5.20
C ARG A 65 4.96 6.78 4.83
N SER A 66 4.83 5.54 5.32
CA SER A 66 5.77 4.46 5.09
C SER A 66 5.45 3.62 3.86
N PHE A 67 4.27 3.82 3.25
CA PHE A 67 3.88 3.18 2.00
C PHE A 67 4.03 4.13 0.84
N PHE A 68 4.58 3.61 -0.24
CA PHE A 68 4.86 4.35 -1.45
C PHE A 68 4.25 3.63 -2.64
N SER A 69 3.74 4.41 -3.59
CA SER A 69 3.28 3.91 -4.88
C SER A 69 4.14 4.52 -5.98
N PRO A 70 4.56 3.71 -6.98
CA PRO A 70 5.33 4.21 -8.11
C PRO A 70 4.46 5.13 -8.97
N SER A 71 4.99 6.31 -9.30
CA SER A 71 4.37 7.22 -10.26
C SER A 71 4.87 6.94 -11.66
N ALA A 72 3.95 6.85 -12.62
CA ALA A 72 4.28 6.74 -14.04
C ALA A 72 4.87 8.03 -14.63
N THR A 73 4.67 9.17 -13.96
CA THR A 73 5.09 10.50 -14.45
C THR A 73 6.35 11.03 -13.79
N ALA A 74 6.69 10.53 -12.60
CA ALA A 74 7.93 10.89 -11.93
C ALA A 74 9.00 9.85 -12.26
N THR A 75 10.20 10.29 -12.64
CA THR A 75 11.37 9.42 -12.79
C THR A 75 12.38 9.83 -11.73
N GLY A 76 12.72 8.91 -10.83
CA GLY A 76 13.77 9.10 -9.84
C GLY A 76 15.15 9.24 -10.48
N ALA A 77 16.11 9.73 -9.70
CA ALA A 77 17.50 9.93 -10.15
C ALA A 77 18.15 8.65 -10.71
N ASP A 78 17.67 7.48 -10.29
CA ASP A 78 18.17 6.16 -10.68
C ASP A 78 17.48 5.58 -11.94
N GLY A 79 16.64 6.37 -12.62
CA GLY A 79 15.87 5.93 -13.80
C GLY A 79 14.66 5.06 -13.49
N GLN A 80 14.34 4.84 -12.21
CA GLN A 80 13.15 4.13 -11.74
C GLN A 80 11.94 5.08 -11.60
N PRO A 81 10.70 4.57 -11.60
CA PRO A 81 9.52 5.36 -11.25
C PRO A 81 9.69 6.06 -9.90
N GLY A 82 9.37 7.34 -9.84
CA GLY A 82 9.43 8.14 -8.63
C GLY A 82 8.40 7.63 -7.63
N MET A 83 8.85 7.37 -6.41
CA MET A 83 8.00 6.83 -5.35
C MET A 83 7.27 7.97 -4.63
N ILE A 84 5.94 7.95 -4.63
CA ILE A 84 5.12 8.95 -3.95
C ILE A 84 4.48 8.31 -2.71
N PRO A 85 4.60 8.92 -1.51
CA PRO A 85 4.00 8.38 -0.31
C PRO A 85 2.47 8.46 -0.35
N LEU A 86 1.80 7.44 0.17
CA LEU A 86 0.33 7.40 0.20
C LEU A 86 -0.27 8.53 1.03
N SER A 87 0.44 9.06 2.03
CA SER A 87 0.00 10.22 2.82
C SER A 87 -0.31 11.47 2.00
N ASN A 88 0.16 11.57 0.76
CA ASN A 88 -0.13 12.70 -0.13
C ASN A 88 -1.53 12.62 -0.75
N VAL A 89 -2.09 11.42 -0.88
CA VAL A 89 -3.36 11.16 -1.58
C VAL A 89 -4.41 10.48 -0.70
N VAL A 90 -4.01 9.94 0.45
CA VAL A 90 -4.89 9.30 1.43
C VAL A 90 -4.94 10.17 2.69
N LYS A 91 -6.16 10.53 3.09
CA LYS A 91 -6.45 11.22 4.35
C LYS A 91 -7.21 10.27 5.27
N ALA A 92 -6.94 10.36 6.58
CA ALA A 92 -7.57 9.55 7.61
C ALA A 92 -8.53 10.38 8.47
#